data_AF-A0A7C3KZC7-F1
#
_entry.id   AF-A0A7C3KZC7-F1
#
_cell.length_a   1.000
_cell.length_b   1.000
_cell.length_c   1.000
_cell.angle_alpha   90.00
_cell.angle_beta   90.00
_cell.angle_gamma   90.00
#
_symmetry.space_group_name_H-M   'P 1'
#
loop_
_entity.id
_entity.type
_entity.pdbx_description
1 polymer ?
#
loop_
_entity_poly.entity_id
_entity_poly.type
_entity_poly.pdbx_seq_one_letter_code
_entity_poly.pdbx_strand_id
1 'polypeptide(L)'
;MVARNCMLSLETGCPLHILHVSTWGAVEIIKQAKYLGAPVTCEVCPHHFSLTDEDMPPFDPNWKMNPPLRTKVDVDIILQAIKDGTIDCISTDHAPHATYEKDAPLDEAPFGIVGLETAVGVTLTYLTHRGILSPIETVRMLSTRPAEVFRLDAGTLKPGRTPIAQVTVIDPDLEWTFDVTKTFSKGRNSPYDGRRLKGKTMLTFSGGNVYTDALFNRERHSIGV
;
A
#
# COMPACT_ATOMS: atom_id res chain seq x y z
N MET A 1 3.86 18.00 -11.66
CA MET A 1 3.67 16.92 -12.66
C MET A 1 2.21 16.47 -12.76
N VAL A 2 1.51 16.25 -11.63
CA VAL A 2 0.10 15.78 -11.61
C VAL A 2 -0.83 16.68 -12.44
N ALA A 3 -0.89 17.99 -12.17
CA ALA A 3 -1.74 18.94 -12.93
C ALA A 3 -1.55 18.85 -14.45
N ARG A 4 -0.30 18.95 -14.91
CA ARG A 4 0.03 18.87 -16.35
C ARG A 4 -0.49 17.57 -16.97
N ASN A 5 -0.21 16.42 -16.33
CA ASN A 5 -0.60 15.13 -16.89
C ASN A 5 -2.12 14.94 -16.86
N CYS A 6 -2.81 15.41 -15.83
CA CYS A 6 -4.28 15.40 -15.77
C CYS A 6 -4.90 16.23 -16.90
N MET A 7 -4.35 17.43 -17.20
CA MET A 7 -4.81 18.25 -18.32
C MET A 7 -4.60 17.55 -19.67
N LEU A 8 -3.44 16.92 -19.87
CA LEU A 8 -3.18 16.15 -21.10
C LEU A 8 -4.12 14.95 -21.22
N SER A 9 -4.41 14.25 -20.12
CA SER A 9 -5.38 13.14 -20.10
C SER A 9 -6.79 13.62 -20.44
N LEU A 10 -7.21 14.79 -19.91
CA LEU A 10 -8.50 15.41 -20.22
C LEU A 10 -8.60 15.79 -21.71
N GLU A 11 -7.56 16.40 -22.28
CA GLU A 11 -7.55 16.85 -23.67
C GLU A 11 -7.51 15.68 -24.67
N THR A 12 -6.73 14.64 -24.36
CA THR A 12 -6.48 13.53 -25.29
C THR A 12 -7.41 12.34 -25.10
N GLY A 13 -8.09 12.24 -23.95
CA GLY A 13 -8.82 11.04 -23.54
C GLY A 13 -7.93 9.84 -23.22
N CYS A 14 -6.61 10.02 -23.15
CA CYS A 14 -5.67 8.95 -22.82
C CYS A 14 -5.77 8.59 -21.32
N PRO A 15 -6.00 7.31 -20.95
CA PRO A 15 -6.02 6.88 -19.55
C PRO A 15 -4.70 7.19 -18.83
N LEU A 16 -4.80 7.73 -17.62
CA LEU A 16 -3.65 8.10 -16.79
C LEU A 16 -3.78 7.48 -15.41
N HIS A 17 -2.70 6.88 -14.92
CA HIS A 17 -2.59 6.43 -13.54
C HIS A 17 -1.51 7.23 -12.82
N ILE A 18 -1.88 7.94 -11.75
CA ILE A 18 -0.94 8.71 -10.93
C ILE A 18 -0.41 7.83 -9.79
N LEU A 19 0.90 7.60 -9.78
CA LEU A 19 1.58 6.80 -8.77
C LEU A 19 1.74 7.55 -7.44
N HIS A 20 1.75 6.78 -6.36
CA HIS A 20 2.18 7.14 -5.00
C HIS A 20 1.85 8.60 -4.62
N VAL A 21 0.56 8.94 -4.61
CA VAL A 21 0.08 10.29 -4.26
C VAL A 21 0.38 10.60 -2.79
N SER A 22 1.05 11.72 -2.52
CA SER A 22 1.44 12.08 -1.13
C SER A 22 1.02 13.47 -0.67
N THR A 23 0.42 14.31 -1.52
CA THR A 23 0.10 15.70 -1.15
C THR A 23 -1.37 16.01 -1.32
N TRP A 24 -1.91 16.88 -0.45
CA TRP A 24 -3.30 17.36 -0.56
C TRP A 24 -3.57 18.05 -1.92
N GLY A 25 -2.59 18.78 -2.45
CA GLY A 25 -2.72 19.48 -3.73
C GLY A 25 -2.86 18.50 -4.91
N ALA A 26 -2.12 17.40 -4.89
CA ALA A 26 -2.25 16.35 -5.90
C ALA A 26 -3.63 15.68 -5.82
N VAL A 27 -4.13 15.41 -4.62
CA VAL A 27 -5.49 14.87 -4.41
C VAL A 27 -6.53 15.80 -5.03
N GLU A 28 -6.49 17.10 -4.74
CA GLU A 28 -7.47 18.05 -5.27
C GLU A 28 -7.44 18.12 -6.80
N ILE A 29 -6.24 18.16 -7.39
CA ILE A 29 -6.08 18.12 -8.86
C ILE A 29 -6.70 16.85 -9.45
N ILE A 30 -6.45 15.69 -8.85
CA ILE A 30 -6.99 14.40 -9.34
C ILE A 30 -8.51 14.40 -9.23
N LYS A 31 -9.06 14.88 -8.12
CA LYS A 31 -10.49 15.01 -7.89
C LYS A 31 -11.16 15.88 -8.95
N GLN A 32 -10.59 17.05 -9.23
CA GLN A 32 -11.09 17.96 -10.27
C GLN A 32 -10.97 17.33 -11.67
N ALA A 33 -9.85 16.66 -11.98
CA ALA A 33 -9.67 16.00 -13.26
C ALA A 33 -10.72 14.89 -13.49
N LYS A 34 -10.97 14.05 -12.47
CA LYS A 34 -12.03 13.04 -12.48
C LYS A 34 -13.41 13.68 -12.66
N TYR A 35 -13.70 14.76 -11.94
CA TYR A 35 -14.97 15.49 -12.05
C TYR A 35 -15.21 16.04 -13.47
N LEU A 36 -14.16 16.54 -14.12
CA LEU A 36 -14.22 17.02 -15.52
C LEU A 36 -14.30 15.89 -16.56
N GLY A 37 -14.26 14.62 -16.13
CA GLY A 37 -14.37 13.45 -17.02
C GLY A 37 -13.04 12.93 -17.58
N ALA A 38 -11.89 13.40 -17.07
CA ALA A 38 -10.61 12.84 -17.46
C ALA A 38 -10.52 11.37 -17.00
N PRO A 39 -10.00 10.43 -17.83
CA PRO A 39 -9.83 9.03 -17.47
C PRO A 39 -8.61 8.82 -16.56
N VAL A 40 -8.63 9.47 -15.39
CA VAL A 40 -7.55 9.46 -14.40
C VAL A 40 -7.89 8.49 -13.27
N THR A 41 -6.91 7.69 -12.88
CA THR A 41 -6.90 6.90 -11.65
C THR A 41 -5.64 7.22 -10.85
N CYS A 42 -5.61 6.85 -9.58
CA CYS A 42 -4.40 7.03 -8.76
C CYS A 42 -4.28 6.00 -7.64
N GLU A 43 -3.07 5.89 -7.13
CA GLU A 43 -2.74 5.06 -5.97
C GLU A 43 -2.06 5.86 -4.87
N VAL A 44 -2.13 5.31 -3.66
CA VAL A 44 -1.44 5.82 -2.48
C VAL A 44 -0.63 4.70 -1.83
N CYS A 45 0.49 5.05 -1.21
CA CYS A 45 1.28 4.08 -0.47
C CYS A 45 0.94 4.06 1.03
N PRO A 46 1.07 2.89 1.70
CA PRO A 46 0.83 2.78 3.13
C PRO A 46 1.55 3.81 3.98
N HIS A 47 2.77 4.16 3.63
CA HIS A 47 3.56 5.17 4.33
C HIS A 47 3.02 6.60 4.18
N HIS A 48 2.30 6.92 3.09
CA HIS A 48 1.71 8.26 2.89
C HIS A 48 0.36 8.46 3.60
N PHE A 49 -0.27 7.41 4.14
CA PHE A 49 -1.49 7.54 4.95
C PHE A 49 -1.31 7.15 6.42
N SER A 50 -0.18 6.54 6.78
CA SER A 50 0.09 6.08 8.15
C SER A 50 1.20 6.83 8.88
N LEU A 51 2.07 7.54 8.16
CA LEU A 51 3.21 8.28 8.69
C LEU A 51 3.21 9.73 8.20
N THR A 52 3.82 10.60 8.99
CA THR A 52 4.06 12.01 8.70
C THR A 52 5.56 12.31 8.66
N ASP A 53 5.94 13.49 8.18
CA ASP A 53 7.31 14.00 8.26
C ASP A 53 7.83 14.12 9.70
N GLU A 54 6.94 14.40 10.67
CA GLU A 54 7.27 14.45 12.10
C GLU A 54 7.63 13.09 12.70
N ASP A 55 7.23 11.98 12.08
CA ASP A 55 7.58 10.63 12.55
C ASP A 55 9.06 10.29 12.29
N MET A 56 9.71 10.97 11.35
CA MET A 56 11.06 10.65 10.91
C MET A 56 12.11 10.99 12.00
N PRO A 57 12.89 10.01 12.49
CA PRO A 57 14.03 10.30 13.32
C PRO A 57 15.03 11.21 12.60
N PRO A 58 15.72 12.12 13.31
CA PRO A 58 16.62 13.08 12.69
C PRO A 58 17.62 12.42 11.72
N PHE A 59 17.47 12.74 10.44
CA PHE A 59 18.35 12.32 9.35
C PHE A 59 18.47 10.80 9.10
N ASP A 60 17.49 9.98 9.51
CA ASP A 60 17.53 8.53 9.27
C ASP A 60 17.20 8.16 7.80
N PRO A 61 18.17 7.64 7.02
CA PRO A 61 17.94 7.29 5.62
C PRO A 61 16.87 6.22 5.42
N ASN A 62 16.57 5.37 6.40
CA ASN A 62 15.55 4.32 6.30
C ASN A 62 14.12 4.87 6.18
N TRP A 63 13.96 6.18 6.34
CA TRP A 63 12.71 6.92 6.16
C TRP A 63 12.68 7.74 4.87
N LYS A 64 13.78 7.76 4.10
CA LYS A 64 13.91 8.51 2.84
C LYS A 64 13.27 7.72 1.69
N MET A 65 12.14 8.21 1.18
CA MET A 65 11.48 7.72 -0.04
C MET A 65 11.01 8.88 -0.93
N ASN A 66 10.63 8.58 -2.17
CA ASN A 66 10.12 9.57 -3.12
C ASN A 66 8.75 9.14 -3.66
N PRO A 67 7.68 9.89 -3.41
CA PRO A 67 7.66 11.18 -2.72
C PRO A 67 7.84 11.06 -1.20
N PRO A 68 8.39 12.09 -0.53
CA PRO A 68 8.68 12.02 0.90
C PRO A 68 7.41 11.97 1.75
N LEU A 69 7.57 11.57 3.01
CA LEU A 69 6.54 11.78 4.03
C LEU A 69 6.20 13.28 4.12
N ARG A 70 4.93 13.56 4.40
CA ARG A 70 4.36 14.90 4.37
C ARG A 70 3.72 15.26 5.70
N THR A 71 3.22 16.49 5.76
CA THR A 71 2.58 17.03 6.96
C THR A 71 1.34 16.23 7.33
N LYS A 72 0.91 16.37 8.60
CA LYS A 72 -0.36 15.80 9.06
C LYS A 72 -1.57 16.23 8.22
N VAL A 73 -1.55 17.45 7.68
CA VAL A 73 -2.63 17.96 6.81
C VAL A 73 -2.71 17.15 5.51
N ASP A 74 -1.57 16.83 4.89
CA ASP A 74 -1.53 15.99 3.69
C ASP A 74 -2.11 14.60 3.98
N VAL A 75 -1.71 13.99 5.10
CA VAL A 75 -2.21 12.67 5.54
C VAL A 75 -3.72 12.70 5.75
N ASP A 76 -4.25 13.73 6.41
CA ASP A 76 -5.70 13.85 6.64
C ASP A 76 -6.52 13.96 5.36
N ILE A 77 -6.04 14.74 4.39
CA ILE A 77 -6.67 14.85 3.07
C ILE A 77 -6.56 13.54 2.28
N ILE A 78 -5.44 12.83 2.38
CA ILE A 78 -5.28 11.49 1.80
C ILE A 78 -6.29 10.52 2.40
N LEU A 79 -6.46 10.50 3.73
CA LEU A 79 -7.44 9.62 4.39
C LEU A 79 -8.88 9.95 3.95
N GLN A 80 -9.21 11.22 3.77
CA GLN A 80 -10.50 11.63 3.21
C GLN A 80 -10.67 11.18 1.76
N ALA A 81 -9.62 11.31 0.94
CA ALA A 81 -9.60 10.93 -0.46
C ALA A 81 -9.66 9.41 -0.69
N ILE A 82 -9.14 8.63 0.26
CA ILE A 82 -9.34 7.18 0.32
C ILE A 82 -10.82 6.90 0.58
N LYS A 83 -11.42 7.56 1.58
CA LYS A 83 -12.81 7.33 1.99
C LYS A 83 -13.82 7.76 0.93
N ASP A 84 -13.58 8.85 0.22
CA ASP A 84 -14.51 9.39 -0.79
C ASP A 84 -14.33 8.77 -2.18
N GLY A 85 -13.35 7.87 -2.35
CA GLY A 85 -13.07 7.17 -3.62
C GLY A 85 -12.25 7.99 -4.63
N THR A 86 -11.73 9.15 -4.24
CA THR A 86 -10.76 9.90 -5.06
C THR A 86 -9.50 9.07 -5.31
N ILE A 87 -9.02 8.33 -4.31
CA ILE A 87 -7.91 7.37 -4.46
C ILE A 87 -8.47 5.98 -4.82
N ASP A 88 -7.92 5.36 -5.87
CA ASP A 88 -8.43 4.08 -6.39
C ASP A 88 -7.77 2.88 -5.73
N CYS A 89 -6.45 2.92 -5.57
CA CYS A 89 -5.64 1.75 -5.25
C CYS A 89 -4.71 2.02 -4.06
N ILE A 90 -4.35 0.96 -3.35
CA ILE A 90 -3.23 0.96 -2.40
C ILE A 90 -2.09 0.13 -3.00
N SER A 91 -0.90 0.72 -3.12
CA SER A 91 0.30 0.12 -3.70
C SER A 91 1.51 0.40 -2.81
N THR A 92 2.50 -0.49 -2.74
CA THR A 92 3.51 -0.42 -1.67
C THR A 92 4.70 0.47 -1.99
N ASP A 93 4.98 0.68 -3.28
CA ASP A 93 6.25 1.22 -3.76
C ASP A 93 7.46 0.57 -3.07
N HIS A 94 7.43 -0.77 -2.98
CA HIS A 94 8.49 -1.54 -2.33
C HIS A 94 9.82 -1.38 -3.07
N ALA A 95 10.74 -0.62 -2.47
CA ALA A 95 12.04 -0.25 -3.01
C ALA A 95 13.18 -0.67 -2.04
N PRO A 96 13.61 -1.94 -2.09
CA PRO A 96 14.67 -2.46 -1.23
C PRO A 96 16.04 -1.94 -1.66
N HIS A 97 16.85 -1.52 -0.68
CA HIS A 97 18.25 -1.15 -0.86
C HIS A 97 19.15 -2.03 -0.02
N ALA A 98 20.41 -2.17 -0.45
CA ALA A 98 21.40 -2.85 0.37
C ALA A 98 21.74 -1.98 1.60
N THR A 99 22.08 -2.62 2.71
CA THR A 99 22.35 -1.92 3.99
C THR A 99 23.42 -0.84 3.84
N TYR A 100 24.50 -1.13 3.11
CA TYR A 100 25.59 -0.17 2.90
C TYR A 100 25.18 1.05 2.06
N GLU A 101 24.16 0.94 1.21
CA GLU A 101 23.66 2.08 0.43
C GLU A 101 22.88 3.05 1.32
N LYS A 102 22.24 2.53 2.38
CA LYS A 102 21.46 3.29 3.35
C LYS A 102 22.29 3.75 4.55
N ASP A 103 23.51 3.22 4.71
CA ASP A 103 24.52 3.70 5.66
C ASP A 103 25.31 4.87 5.06
N ALA A 104 24.59 5.95 4.74
CA ALA A 104 25.11 7.16 4.13
C ALA A 104 24.36 8.39 4.68
N PRO A 105 24.94 9.60 4.62
CA PRO A 105 24.23 10.84 4.93
C PRO A 105 22.89 10.93 4.21
N LEU A 106 21.89 11.57 4.83
CA LEU A 106 20.51 11.59 4.32
C LEU A 106 20.43 12.10 2.89
N ASP A 107 21.19 13.13 2.51
CA ASP A 107 21.21 13.70 1.16
C ASP A 107 21.81 12.75 0.11
N GLU A 108 22.80 11.95 0.49
CA GLU A 108 23.48 10.97 -0.38
C GLU A 108 22.74 9.63 -0.49
N ALA A 109 22.08 9.17 0.58
CA ALA A 109 21.42 7.88 0.61
C ALA A 109 20.29 7.77 -0.45
N PRO A 110 20.05 6.60 -1.06
CA PRO A 110 19.01 6.46 -2.08
C PRO A 110 17.61 6.55 -1.48
N PHE A 111 16.66 7.00 -2.31
CA PHE A 111 15.24 6.99 -2.00
C PHE A 111 14.67 5.58 -2.16
N GLY A 112 13.95 5.11 -1.15
CA GLY A 112 13.24 3.84 -1.21
C GLY A 112 13.11 3.20 0.16
N ILE A 113 11.97 2.53 0.38
CA ILE A 113 11.68 1.76 1.58
C ILE A 113 11.04 0.41 1.27
N VAL A 114 11.23 -0.53 2.18
CA VAL A 114 10.56 -1.83 2.19
C VAL A 114 9.20 -1.69 2.88
N GLY A 115 8.12 -1.98 2.15
CA GLY A 115 6.76 -2.03 2.72
C GLY A 115 5.86 -3.16 2.21
N LEU A 116 6.37 -4.13 1.42
CA LEU A 116 5.54 -5.18 0.82
C LEU A 116 4.88 -6.08 1.87
N GLU A 117 5.68 -6.58 2.82
CA GLU A 117 5.21 -7.52 3.85
C GLU A 117 4.35 -6.85 4.93
N THR A 118 4.48 -5.53 5.11
CA THR A 118 3.69 -4.75 6.06
C THR A 118 2.40 -4.20 5.48
N ALA A 119 2.22 -4.23 4.15
CA ALA A 119 1.13 -3.54 3.44
C ALA A 119 -0.25 -3.86 4.01
N VAL A 120 -0.57 -5.14 4.22
CA VAL A 120 -1.86 -5.59 4.79
C VAL A 120 -2.01 -5.09 6.22
N GLY A 121 -1.01 -5.31 7.08
CA GLY A 121 -1.08 -4.93 8.50
C GLY A 121 -1.19 -3.42 8.69
N VAL A 122 -0.45 -2.62 7.93
CA VAL A 122 -0.55 -1.15 7.97
C VAL A 122 -1.92 -0.69 7.47
N THR A 123 -2.41 -1.25 6.37
CA THR A 123 -3.72 -0.87 5.82
C THR A 123 -4.84 -1.18 6.82
N LEU A 124 -4.85 -2.37 7.41
CA LEU A 124 -5.84 -2.75 8.42
C LEU A 124 -5.75 -1.87 9.67
N THR A 125 -4.54 -1.64 10.18
CA THR A 125 -4.30 -0.83 11.39
C THR A 125 -4.75 0.62 11.24
N TYR A 126 -4.42 1.25 10.12
CA TYR A 126 -4.61 2.70 9.95
C TYR A 126 -5.89 3.06 9.20
N LEU A 127 -6.49 2.15 8.43
CA LEU A 127 -7.74 2.41 7.71
C LEU A 127 -8.90 1.61 8.28
N THR A 128 -8.80 0.28 8.26
CA THR A 128 -9.93 -0.60 8.55
C THR A 128 -10.35 -0.55 10.02
N HIS A 129 -9.42 -0.75 10.95
CA HIS A 129 -9.69 -0.71 12.39
C HIS A 129 -10.05 0.69 12.89
N ARG A 130 -9.74 1.75 12.12
CA ARG A 130 -10.15 3.13 12.40
C ARG A 130 -11.50 3.50 11.80
N GLY A 131 -12.16 2.57 11.09
CA GLY A 131 -13.46 2.79 10.47
C GLY A 131 -13.43 3.72 9.25
N ILE A 132 -12.26 3.92 8.64
CA ILE A 132 -12.12 4.71 7.40
C ILE A 132 -12.59 3.90 6.21
N LEU A 133 -12.25 2.60 6.19
CA LEU A 133 -12.72 1.61 5.23
C LEU A 133 -13.34 0.43 5.97
N SER A 134 -14.37 -0.17 5.38
CA SER A 134 -14.82 -1.51 5.75
C SER A 134 -13.79 -2.57 5.29
N PRO A 135 -13.87 -3.81 5.82
CA PRO A 135 -13.01 -4.90 5.37
C PRO A 135 -13.11 -5.16 3.86
N ILE A 136 -14.32 -5.07 3.28
CA ILE A 136 -14.51 -5.31 1.85
C ILE A 136 -13.94 -4.18 0.97
N GLU A 137 -14.04 -2.93 1.41
CA GLU A 137 -13.42 -1.79 0.72
C GLU A 137 -11.90 -1.88 0.78
N THR A 138 -11.35 -2.35 1.91
CA THR A 138 -9.91 -2.59 2.07
C THR A 138 -9.41 -3.64 1.07
N VAL A 139 -10.09 -4.79 0.97
CA VAL A 139 -9.77 -5.83 -0.04
C VAL A 139 -9.92 -5.28 -1.46
N ARG A 140 -10.96 -4.48 -1.72
CA ARG A 140 -11.16 -3.85 -3.02
C ARG A 140 -9.98 -2.96 -3.40
N MET A 141 -9.49 -2.09 -2.51
CA MET A 141 -8.37 -1.18 -2.83
C MET A 141 -7.01 -1.90 -2.97
N LEU A 142 -6.80 -3.01 -2.27
CA LEU A 142 -5.55 -3.78 -2.33
C LEU A 142 -5.52 -4.83 -3.47
N SER A 143 -6.67 -5.20 -4.03
CA SER A 143 -6.76 -6.35 -4.94
C SER A 143 -7.68 -6.11 -6.13
N THR A 144 -9.00 -5.99 -5.91
CA THR A 144 -9.99 -5.92 -6.99
C THR A 144 -9.83 -4.66 -7.85
N ARG A 145 -9.66 -3.50 -7.23
CA ARG A 145 -9.56 -2.21 -7.94
C ARG A 145 -8.26 -2.09 -8.73
N PRO A 146 -7.08 -2.45 -8.21
CA PRO A 146 -5.87 -2.56 -9.03
C PRO A 146 -6.07 -3.47 -10.26
N ALA A 147 -6.69 -4.65 -10.09
CA ALA A 147 -6.96 -5.56 -11.20
C ALA A 147 -7.92 -4.94 -12.24
N GLU A 148 -8.95 -4.21 -11.82
CA GLU A 148 -9.85 -3.48 -12.72
C GLU A 148 -9.12 -2.37 -13.49
N VAL A 149 -8.33 -1.54 -12.80
CA VAL A 149 -7.60 -0.39 -13.38
C VAL A 149 -6.62 -0.86 -14.45
N PHE A 150 -5.90 -1.95 -14.18
CA PHE A 150 -4.89 -2.50 -15.08
C PHE A 150 -5.40 -3.65 -15.96
N ARG A 151 -6.70 -3.96 -15.92
CA ARG A 151 -7.36 -5.01 -16.72
C ARG A 151 -6.68 -6.37 -16.59
N LEU A 152 -6.37 -6.76 -15.36
CA LEU A 152 -5.71 -8.01 -15.03
C LEU A 152 -6.73 -9.12 -14.79
N ASP A 153 -6.40 -10.36 -15.17
CA ASP A 153 -7.14 -11.57 -14.82
C ASP A 153 -6.86 -11.99 -13.37
N ALA A 154 -7.14 -11.09 -12.42
CA ALA A 154 -6.83 -11.21 -10.99
C ALA A 154 -7.89 -10.48 -10.13
N GLY A 155 -7.66 -10.42 -8.81
CA GLY A 155 -8.44 -9.58 -7.90
C GLY A 155 -9.88 -10.03 -7.62
N THR A 156 -10.18 -11.31 -7.83
CA THR A 156 -11.50 -11.91 -7.63
C THR A 156 -11.40 -13.34 -7.08
N LEU A 157 -12.38 -13.73 -6.25
CA LEU A 157 -12.53 -15.10 -5.75
C LEU A 157 -13.63 -15.88 -6.51
N LYS A 158 -14.14 -15.34 -7.62
CA LYS A 158 -15.16 -16.00 -8.43
C LYS A 158 -14.57 -17.21 -9.18
N PRO A 159 -15.16 -18.42 -9.05
CA PRO A 159 -14.70 -19.59 -9.80
C PRO A 159 -14.61 -19.34 -11.30
N GLY A 160 -13.53 -19.85 -11.93
CA GLY A 160 -13.33 -19.76 -13.39
C GLY A 160 -12.98 -18.37 -13.94
N ARG A 161 -12.75 -17.36 -13.08
CA ARG A 161 -12.44 -15.99 -13.52
C ARG A 161 -10.95 -15.67 -13.62
N THR A 162 -10.09 -16.47 -13.00
CA THR A 162 -8.63 -16.32 -13.06
C THR A 162 -7.99 -17.64 -13.50
N PRO A 163 -6.82 -17.61 -14.17
CA PRO A 163 -6.16 -18.84 -14.66
C PRO A 163 -5.58 -19.69 -13.53
N ILE A 164 -5.27 -19.07 -12.38
CA ILE A 164 -4.76 -19.73 -11.18
C ILE A 164 -5.49 -19.21 -9.94
N ALA A 165 -5.52 -20.02 -8.88
CA ALA A 165 -6.01 -19.60 -7.57
C ALA A 165 -5.00 -18.65 -6.90
N GLN A 166 -5.40 -17.41 -6.66
CA GLN A 166 -4.64 -16.41 -5.93
C GLN A 166 -5.47 -15.99 -4.71
N VAL A 167 -5.16 -16.58 -3.56
CA VAL A 167 -5.98 -16.44 -2.35
C VAL A 167 -5.07 -16.16 -1.16
N THR A 168 -5.44 -15.18 -0.34
CA THR A 168 -4.77 -14.92 0.93
C THR A 168 -5.74 -15.06 2.08
N VAL A 169 -5.29 -15.69 3.17
CA VAL A 169 -6.02 -15.77 4.44
C VAL A 169 -5.39 -14.76 5.37
N ILE A 170 -6.22 -13.86 5.89
CA ILE A 170 -5.82 -12.79 6.80
C ILE A 170 -6.48 -13.09 8.14
N ASP A 171 -5.70 -13.08 9.22
CA ASP A 171 -6.24 -12.94 10.57
C ASP A 171 -6.35 -11.44 10.85
N PRO A 172 -7.56 -10.85 10.89
CA PRO A 172 -7.74 -9.42 11.02
C PRO A 172 -7.47 -8.92 12.45
N ASP A 173 -7.46 -9.80 13.45
CA ASP A 173 -7.36 -9.39 14.86
C ASP A 173 -6.01 -9.68 15.49
N LEU A 174 -5.15 -10.45 14.81
CA LEU A 174 -3.79 -10.71 15.27
C LEU A 174 -2.99 -9.41 15.42
N GLU A 175 -2.59 -9.12 16.65
CA GLU A 175 -1.59 -8.09 16.94
C GLU A 175 -0.18 -8.66 16.80
N TRP A 176 0.70 -7.90 16.15
CA TRP A 176 2.08 -8.30 15.91
C TRP A 176 2.98 -7.07 15.79
N THR A 177 4.28 -7.26 16.02
CA THR A 177 5.29 -6.22 15.82
C THR A 177 6.08 -6.56 14.56
N PHE A 178 6.22 -5.62 13.63
CA PHE A 178 7.08 -5.82 12.48
C PHE A 178 8.54 -5.78 12.93
N ASP A 179 9.29 -6.80 12.51
CA ASP A 179 10.71 -6.98 12.80
C ASP A 179 11.44 -7.12 11.47
N VAL A 180 12.17 -6.07 11.09
CA VAL A 180 12.82 -6.00 9.78
C VAL A 180 13.89 -7.09 9.62
N THR A 181 14.40 -7.66 10.72
CA THR A 181 15.37 -8.76 10.66
C THR A 181 14.74 -10.08 10.21
N LYS A 182 13.42 -10.22 10.33
CA LYS A 182 12.65 -11.43 10.00
C LYS A 182 11.89 -11.33 8.66
N THR A 183 12.04 -10.23 7.93
CA THR A 183 11.43 -10.00 6.61
C THR A 183 12.03 -10.93 5.54
N PHE A 184 11.22 -11.39 4.58
CA PHE A 184 11.69 -12.13 3.40
C PHE A 184 12.40 -11.25 2.36
N SER A 185 12.15 -9.94 2.36
CA SER A 185 12.89 -8.99 1.51
C SER A 185 14.40 -9.15 1.72
N LYS A 186 15.22 -8.73 0.75
CA LYS A 186 16.68 -8.60 0.94
C LYS A 186 17.05 -7.25 1.55
N GLY A 187 16.23 -6.22 1.33
CA GLY A 187 16.42 -4.90 1.92
C GLY A 187 15.96 -4.88 3.38
N ARG A 188 16.56 -4.01 4.18
CA ARG A 188 16.22 -3.79 5.61
C ARG A 188 15.81 -2.34 5.90
N ASN A 189 15.65 -1.52 4.86
CA ASN A 189 15.30 -0.12 4.93
C ASN A 189 13.79 0.07 5.08
N SER A 190 13.27 0.06 6.31
CA SER A 190 11.83 0.25 6.55
C SER A 190 11.58 1.16 7.76
N PRO A 191 10.66 2.14 7.67
CA PRO A 191 10.25 2.97 8.80
C PRO A 191 9.26 2.25 9.75
N TYR A 192 8.90 1.00 9.43
CA TYR A 192 7.97 0.20 10.21
C TYR A 192 8.64 -0.72 11.22
N ASP A 193 9.97 -0.78 11.27
CA ASP A 193 10.67 -1.64 12.22
C ASP A 193 10.27 -1.30 13.67
N GLY A 194 9.96 -2.33 14.46
CA GLY A 194 9.47 -2.19 15.83
C GLY A 194 8.02 -1.67 15.97
N ARG A 195 7.31 -1.36 14.88
CA ARG A 195 5.92 -0.88 14.96
C ARG A 195 4.94 -2.02 15.22
N ARG A 196 4.00 -1.80 16.14
CA ARG A 196 2.85 -2.69 16.38
C ARG A 196 1.78 -2.48 15.32
N LEU A 197 1.33 -3.57 14.73
CA LEU A 197 0.29 -3.63 13.71
C LEU A 197 -0.79 -4.62 14.16
N LYS A 198 -2.02 -4.38 13.70
CA LYS A 198 -3.18 -5.27 13.90
C LYS A 198 -3.69 -5.74 12.54
N GLY A 199 -3.87 -7.04 12.43
CA GLY A 199 -4.20 -7.75 11.21
C GLY A 199 -2.94 -8.24 10.48
N LYS A 200 -2.93 -9.51 10.07
CA LYS A 200 -1.76 -10.13 9.41
C LYS A 200 -2.18 -11.15 8.36
N THR A 201 -1.43 -11.20 7.26
CA THR A 201 -1.50 -12.30 6.30
C THR A 201 -0.93 -13.57 6.93
N MET A 202 -1.71 -14.63 6.94
CA MET A 202 -1.35 -15.90 7.58
C MET A 202 -0.97 -16.97 6.56
N LEU A 203 -1.62 -16.95 5.39
CA LEU A 203 -1.46 -17.95 4.35
C LEU A 203 -1.70 -17.31 2.99
N THR A 204 -0.88 -17.64 1.99
CA THR A 204 -1.07 -17.19 0.61
C THR A 204 -0.90 -18.36 -0.34
N PHE A 205 -1.92 -18.58 -1.15
CA PHE A 205 -1.93 -19.48 -2.30
C PHE A 205 -1.67 -18.67 -3.57
N SER A 206 -0.74 -19.14 -4.38
CA SER A 206 -0.48 -18.61 -5.73
C SER A 206 -0.28 -19.78 -6.69
N GLY A 207 -1.37 -20.23 -7.30
CA GLY A 207 -1.38 -21.45 -8.10
C GLY A 207 -1.05 -22.67 -7.24
N GLY A 208 0.03 -23.38 -7.58
CA GLY A 208 0.53 -24.52 -6.81
C GLY A 208 1.41 -24.16 -5.61
N ASN A 209 1.76 -22.89 -5.43
CA ASN A 209 2.66 -22.46 -4.35
C ASN A 209 1.85 -22.02 -3.12
N VAL A 210 2.33 -22.42 -1.95
CA VAL A 210 1.72 -22.11 -0.65
C VAL A 210 2.76 -21.49 0.26
N TYR A 211 2.48 -20.27 0.74
CA TYR A 211 3.33 -19.54 1.68
C TYR A 211 2.59 -19.35 3.00
N THR A 212 3.23 -19.64 4.12
CA THR A 212 2.65 -19.50 5.46
C THR A 212 3.47 -18.54 6.31
N ASP A 213 2.79 -17.72 7.09
CA ASP A 213 3.44 -16.98 8.18
C ASP A 213 3.95 -17.95 9.26
N ALA A 214 5.02 -17.59 9.96
CA ALA A 214 5.54 -18.39 11.07
C ALA A 214 4.53 -18.58 12.21
N LEU A 215 3.55 -17.68 12.34
CA LEU A 215 2.47 -17.77 13.32
C LEU A 215 1.27 -18.60 12.82
N PHE A 216 1.29 -19.11 11.59
CA PHE A 216 0.20 -19.92 11.05
C PHE A 216 0.17 -21.30 11.73
N ASN A 217 -0.83 -21.52 12.59
CA ASN A 217 -1.03 -22.80 13.25
C ASN A 217 -1.98 -23.69 12.43
N ARG A 218 -1.45 -24.77 11.84
CA ARG A 218 -2.23 -25.73 11.05
C ARG A 218 -3.34 -26.43 11.83
N GLU A 219 -3.17 -26.65 13.13
CA GLU A 219 -4.17 -27.30 13.99
C GLU A 219 -5.34 -26.36 14.31
N ARG A 220 -5.11 -25.05 14.35
CA ARG A 220 -6.16 -24.05 14.60
C ARG A 220 -7.06 -23.81 13.38
N HIS A 221 -6.59 -24.21 12.20
CA HIS A 221 -7.25 -23.99 10.91
C HIS A 221 -7.62 -25.31 10.21
N SER A 222 -7.56 -26.45 10.90
CA SER A 222 -8.15 -27.69 10.39
C SER A 222 -9.65 -27.50 10.29
N ILE A 223 -10.17 -27.39 9.08
CA ILE A 223 -11.59 -27.55 8.80
C ILE A 223 -11.91 -28.97 9.25
N GLY A 224 -12.67 -29.12 10.33
CA GLY A 224 -13.13 -30.42 10.79
C GLY A 224 -13.77 -31.15 9.62
N VAL A 225 -13.17 -32.28 9.24
CA VAL A 225 -13.75 -33.23 8.28
C VAL A 225 -14.87 -33.98 8.99
#